data_AF-A0A0N0UAL4-F1
#
_entry.id   AF-A0A0N0UAL4-F1
#
_cell.length_a   1.000
_cell.length_b   1.000
_cell.length_c   1.000
_cell.angle_alpha   90.00
_cell.angle_beta   90.00
_cell.angle_gamma   90.00
#
_symmetry.space_group_name_H-M   'P 1'
#
loop_
_entity.id
_entity.type
_entity.pdbx_description
1 polymer ?
#
loop_
_entity_poly.entity_id
_entity_poly.type
_entity_poly.pdbx_seq_one_letter_code
_entity_poly.pdbx_strand_id
1 'polypeptide(L)'
;MNLTENTIYQHDELGEVLVVGVHHIFETYDPDSGDGRLRSRVVRYTAEWDDYGPMPSSVRTTPVDEFRTVVGDAVRTWEGVESPPNGDS
;
A
#
# COMPACT_ATOMS: atom_id res chain seq x y z
N MET A 1 8.64 -4.71 11.35
CA MET A 1 7.16 -4.70 11.22
C MET A 1 6.74 -5.23 9.87
N ASN A 2 5.63 -5.97 9.78
CA ASN A 2 5.02 -6.34 8.49
C ASN A 2 4.00 -5.26 8.08
N LEU A 3 4.14 -4.73 6.86
CA LEU A 3 3.21 -3.72 6.35
C LEU A 3 1.97 -4.43 5.83
N THR A 4 0.81 -3.90 6.19
CA THR A 4 -0.48 -4.45 5.79
C THR A 4 -1.18 -3.43 4.91
N GLU A 5 -1.82 -3.91 3.86
CA GLU A 5 -2.68 -3.09 3.01
C GLU A 5 -3.89 -2.57 3.81
N ASN A 6 -4.48 -1.45 3.35
CA ASN A 6 -5.61 -0.79 3.98
C ASN A 6 -5.38 -0.54 5.47
N THR A 7 -4.18 -0.12 5.83
CA THR A 7 -3.78 0.12 7.22
C THR A 7 -3.18 1.51 7.33
N ILE A 8 -3.60 2.24 8.36
CA ILE A 8 -3.11 3.56 8.70
C ILE A 8 -1.91 3.40 9.63
N TYR A 9 -0.79 4.02 9.26
CA TYR A 9 0.45 4.06 10.02
C TYR A 9 0.79 5.50 10.38
N GLN A 10 1.49 5.69 11.50
CA GLN A 10 2.07 6.99 11.82
C GLN A 10 3.39 7.17 11.09
N HIS A 11 3.50 8.19 10.25
CA HIS A 11 4.71 8.57 9.52
C HIS A 11 5.36 9.79 10.17
N ASP A 12 6.68 9.77 10.29
CA ASP A 12 7.44 10.78 11.03
C ASP A 12 7.23 12.21 10.52
N GLU A 13 7.20 12.39 9.19
CA GLU A 13 7.02 13.71 8.56
C GLU A 13 5.58 14.05 8.13
N LEU A 14 4.79 13.05 7.73
CA LEU A 14 3.48 13.26 7.09
C LEU A 14 2.30 13.11 8.05
N GLY A 15 2.54 12.65 9.28
CA GLY A 15 1.48 12.28 10.21
C GLY A 15 0.88 10.93 9.83
N GLU A 16 -0.44 10.76 9.94
CA GLU A 16 -1.08 9.52 9.53
C GLU A 16 -0.95 9.32 8.02
N VAL A 17 -0.60 8.10 7.60
CA VAL A 17 -0.56 7.70 6.19
C VAL A 17 -1.32 6.39 6.00
N LEU A 18 -2.12 6.32 4.95
CA LEU A 18 -2.79 5.09 4.52
C LEU A 18 -1.89 4.28 3.59
N VAL A 19 -1.56 3.06 3.98
CA VAL A 19 -0.94 2.08 3.08
C VAL A 19 -2.02 1.47 2.20
N VAL A 20 -1.89 1.70 0.89
CA VAL A 20 -2.83 1.26 -0.15
C VAL A 20 -2.41 -0.08 -0.75
N GLY A 21 -1.17 -0.52 -0.55
CA GLY A 21 -0.73 -1.84 -1.01
C GLY A 21 0.77 -2.04 -0.96
N VAL A 22 1.19 -3.31 -0.89
CA VAL A 22 2.58 -3.73 -0.96
C VAL A 22 2.78 -4.55 -2.23
N HIS A 23 3.54 -4.01 -3.17
CA HIS A 23 3.72 -4.61 -4.50
C HIS A 23 5.09 -5.27 -4.63
N HIS A 24 5.07 -6.46 -5.22
CA HIS A 24 6.27 -7.20 -5.59
C HIS A 24 6.74 -6.73 -6.98
N ILE A 25 8.01 -6.34 -7.07
CA ILE A 25 8.67 -6.05 -8.34
C ILE A 25 9.54 -7.25 -8.67
N PHE A 26 9.19 -7.95 -9.74
CA PHE A 26 9.90 -9.12 -10.21
C PHE A 26 10.92 -8.74 -11.29
N GLU A 27 12.09 -9.36 -11.25
CA GLU A 27 13.08 -9.32 -12.34
C GLU A 27 12.65 -10.25 -13.48
N THR A 28 12.12 -11.42 -13.13
CA THR A 28 11.45 -12.35 -14.06
C THR A 28 10.14 -12.77 -13.44
N TYR A 29 9.09 -12.89 -14.25
CA TYR A 29 7.76 -13.30 -13.80
C TYR A 29 7.17 -14.30 -14.78
N ASP A 30 6.73 -15.44 -14.28
CA ASP A 30 6.05 -16.49 -15.00
C ASP A 30 4.54 -16.40 -14.64
N PRO A 31 3.68 -16.01 -15.60
CA PRO A 31 2.26 -15.81 -15.31
C PRO A 31 1.48 -17.11 -15.10
N ASP A 32 1.97 -18.25 -15.60
CA ASP A 32 1.28 -19.55 -15.47
C ASP A 32 1.45 -20.13 -14.07
N SER A 33 2.63 -19.94 -13.48
CA SER A 33 2.94 -20.34 -12.10
C SER A 33 2.59 -19.26 -11.06
N GLY A 34 2.46 -18.00 -11.49
CA GLY A 34 2.24 -16.87 -10.60
C GLY A 34 3.48 -16.54 -9.75
N ASP A 35 4.67 -16.93 -10.20
CA ASP A 35 5.92 -16.77 -9.46
C ASP A 35 7.07 -16.31 -10.36
N GLY A 36 8.18 -15.92 -9.74
CA GLY A 36 9.38 -15.54 -10.46
C GLY A 36 10.47 -14.98 -9.55
N ARG A 37 11.53 -14.45 -10.16
CA ARG A 37 12.63 -13.90 -9.40
C ARG A 37 12.27 -12.54 -8.85
N LEU A 38 11.95 -12.47 -7.56
CA LEU A 38 11.70 -11.20 -6.88
C LEU A 38 12.95 -10.31 -6.90
N ARG A 39 12.81 -9.07 -7.37
CA ARG A 39 13.86 -8.05 -7.36
C ARG A 39 13.76 -7.16 -6.12
N SER A 40 12.56 -6.65 -5.85
CA SER A 40 12.32 -5.72 -4.75
C SER A 40 10.85 -5.68 -4.36
N ARG A 41 10.53 -4.97 -3.27
CA ARG A 41 9.16 -4.68 -2.85
C ARG A 41 9.01 -3.19 -2.63
N VAL A 42 7.87 -2.66 -3.07
CA VAL A 42 7.51 -1.26 -2.86
C VAL A 42 6.18 -1.18 -2.14
N VAL A 43 6.01 -0.15 -1.33
CA VAL A 43 4.74 0.20 -0.71
C VAL A 43 4.15 1.40 -1.43
N ARG A 44 2.85 1.34 -1.68
CA ARG A 44 2.05 2.48 -2.13
C ARG A 44 1.31 3.04 -0.93
N TYR A 45 1.42 4.34 -0.71
CA TYR A 45 0.80 5.01 0.43
C TYR A 45 0.36 6.43 0.08
N THR A 46 -0.50 7.02 0.90
CA THR A 46 -0.87 8.44 0.77
C THR A 46 -1.10 9.08 2.13
N ALA A 47 -0.85 10.40 2.20
CA ALA A 47 -1.23 11.25 3.32
C ALA A 47 -2.64 11.86 3.12
N GLU A 48 -3.25 11.67 1.95
CA GLU A 48 -4.53 12.28 1.57
C GLU A 48 -5.50 11.19 1.10
N TRP A 49 -6.48 10.90 1.94
CA TRP A 49 -7.58 9.99 1.66
C TRP A 49 -8.85 10.52 2.31
N ASP A 50 -9.99 10.10 1.80
CA ASP A 50 -11.29 10.33 2.41
C ASP A 50 -12.01 8.99 2.61
N ASP A 51 -13.31 9.06 2.90
CA ASP A 51 -14.13 7.87 3.12
C ASP A 51 -14.23 6.98 1.85
N TYR A 52 -14.00 7.54 0.66
CA TYR A 52 -14.01 6.79 -0.61
C TYR A 52 -12.65 6.18 -0.96
N GLY A 53 -11.57 6.63 -0.32
CA GLY A 53 -10.24 6.05 -0.49
C GLY A 53 -9.13 7.07 -0.76
N PRO A 54 -7.96 6.57 -1.20
CA PRO A 54 -6.80 7.41 -1.44
C PRO A 54 -7.05 8.37 -2.61
N MET A 55 -6.71 9.65 -2.44
CA MET A 55 -6.72 10.59 -3.56
C MET A 55 -5.69 10.14 -4.60
N PRO A 56 -6.09 9.79 -5.85
CA PRO A 56 -5.19 9.12 -6.79
C PRO A 56 -3.90 9.90 -7.09
N SER A 57 -3.99 11.23 -7.14
CA SER A 57 -2.84 12.12 -7.39
C SER A 57 -1.86 12.23 -6.21
N SER A 58 -2.26 11.81 -5.01
CA SER A 58 -1.45 11.88 -3.79
C SER A 58 -0.78 10.55 -3.44
N VAL A 59 -1.00 9.50 -4.24
CA VAL A 59 -0.37 8.20 -3.98
C VAL A 59 1.12 8.25 -4.32
N ARG A 60 1.93 7.94 -3.31
CA ARG A 60 3.38 7.84 -3.39
C ARG A 60 3.81 6.38 -3.37
N THR A 61 4.98 6.10 -3.93
CA THR A 61 5.59 4.77 -3.93
C THR A 61 7.00 4.87 -3.37
N THR A 62 7.37 3.97 -2.46
CA THR A 62 8.74 3.91 -1.92
C THR A 62 9.13 2.45 -1.63
N PRO A 63 10.43 2.09 -1.56
CA PRO A 63 10.85 0.76 -1.14
C PRO A 63 10.32 0.41 0.26
N VAL A 64 9.93 -0.85 0.45
CA VAL A 64 9.39 -1.31 1.75
C VAL A 64 10.38 -1.09 2.89
N ASP A 65 11.67 -1.33 2.65
CA ASP A 65 12.68 -1.20 3.69
C ASP A 65 12.92 0.25 4.08
N GLU A 66 12.82 1.19 3.13
CA GLU A 66 12.90 2.63 3.40
C GLU A 66 11.67 3.11 4.17
N PHE A 67 10.46 2.72 3.74
CA PHE A 67 9.22 3.09 4.42
C PHE A 67 9.22 2.67 5.88
N ARG A 68 9.71 1.45 6.16
CA ARG A 68 9.78 0.91 7.53
C ARG A 68 10.67 1.72 8.47
N THR A 69 11.58 2.53 7.96
CA THR A 69 12.43 3.39 8.79
C THR A 69 11.74 4.67 9.22
N VAL A 70 10.67 5.07 8.54
CA VAL A 70 9.97 6.36 8.74
C VAL A 70 8.53 6.20 9.23
N VAL A 71 8.10 4.96 9.51
CA VAL A 71 6.78 4.67 10.09
C VAL A 71 6.88 3.94 11.41
N GLY A 72 6.02 4.35 12.35
CA GLY A 72 5.79 3.68 13.62
C GLY A 72 4.81 2.51 13.50
N ASP A 73 4.24 2.10 14.63
CA ASP A 73 3.26 1.03 14.69
C ASP A 73 1.98 1.35 13.90
N ALA A 74 1.24 0.29 13.54
CA ALA A 74 -0.09 0.43 12.95
C ALA A 74 -1.02 1.16 13.92
N VAL A 75 -1.68 2.20 13.44
CA VAL A 75 -2.66 2.97 14.22
C VAL A 75 -4.00 2.24 14.20
N ARG A 76 -4.51 1.94 13.00
CA ARG A 76 -5.78 1.22 12.77
C ARG A 76 -5.87 0.71 11.34
N THR A 77 -6.78 -0.24 11.12
CA THR A 77 -7.21 -0.64 9.77
C THR A 77 -8.13 0.44 9.20
N TRP A 78 -7.98 0.74 7.91
CA TRP A 78 -8.89 1.58 7.15
C TRP A 78 -9.98 0.71 6.54
N GLU A 79 -11.23 0.98 6.87
CA GLU A 79 -12.37 0.15 6.46
C GLU A 79 -13.01 0.64 5.15
N GLY A 80 -12.76 1.88 4.74
CA GLY A 80 -13.27 2.48 3.50
C GLY A 80 -14.78 2.36 3.30
N VAL A 81 -15.25 2.79 2.14
CA VAL A 81 -16.55 2.36 1.60
C VAL A 81 -16.27 1.17 0.70
N GLU A 82 -16.79 0.00 1.05
CA GLU A 82 -16.75 -1.19 0.18
C GLU A 82 -17.35 -0.80 -1.17
N SER A 83 -16.52 -0.70 -2.22
CA SER A 83 -17.07 -0.62 -3.57
C SER A 83 -17.83 -1.92 -3.83
N PRO A 84 -19.10 -1.89 -4.27
CA PRO A 84 -19.78 -3.12 -4.66
C PRO A 84 -18.90 -3.83 -5.70
N PRO A 85 -18.85 -5.17 -5.72
CA PRO A 85 -18.06 -5.89 -6.71
C PRO A 85 -18.45 -5.36 -8.08
N ASN A 86 -17.47 -4.90 -8.86
CA ASN A 86 -17.69 -4.41 -10.22
C ASN A 86 -18.56 -5.42 -10.96
N GLY A 87 -19.84 -5.09 -11.13
CA GLY A 87 -20.76 -5.86 -11.95
C GLY A 87 -20.38 -5.59 -13.39
N ASP A 88 -19.70 -6.56 -14.01
CA ASP A 88 -19.66 -6.68 -15.47
C ASP A 88 -21.11 -6.62 -15.98
N SER A 89 -21.44 -5.60 -16.77
CA SER A 89 -22.65 -5.55 -17.60
C SER A 89 -22.26 -5.70 -19.07
#